data_AF-A0A7Z9F3H9-F1
#
_entry.id   AF-A0A7Z9F3H9-F1
#
_cell.length_a   1.000
_cell.length_b   1.000
_cell.length_c   1.000
_cell.angle_alpha   90.00
_cell.angle_beta   90.00
_cell.angle_gamma   90.00
#
_symmetry.space_group_name_H-M   'P 1'
#
loop_
_entity.id
_entity.type
_entity.pdbx_description
1 polymer ?
#
loop_
_entity_poly.entity_id
_entity_poly.type
_entity_poly.pdbx_seq_one_letter_code
_entity_poly.pdbx_strand_id
1 'polypeptide(L)'
;RDMGTVQRQIGQAEAIWGAARAYLHENHSRLWESANKDQPIPTADRIGVRLASTHAIRQAAEVVDIAYNLIGSTAIFGSSPVQRRFRDIHVITQQVQGQMYHYDTAGQFFLGMEPQGSI
;
A
#
# COMPACT_ATOMS: atom_id res chain seq x y z
N ARG A 1 25.25 -6.77 6.45
CA ARG A 1 24.89 -5.92 7.61
C ARG A 1 25.75 -4.66 7.64
N ASP A 2 27.06 -4.79 7.48
CA ASP A 2 28.00 -3.66 7.61
C ASP A 2 28.26 -2.91 6.30
N MET A 3 27.59 -3.33 5.22
CA MET A 3 27.61 -2.63 3.94
C MET A 3 26.60 -1.47 3.98
N GLY A 4 27.07 -0.24 3.72
CA GLY A 4 26.22 0.95 3.74
C GLY A 4 25.04 0.92 2.75
N THR A 5 25.15 0.15 1.67
CA THR A 5 24.03 -0.12 0.73
C THR A 5 22.90 -0.90 1.40
N VAL A 6 23.22 -1.95 2.15
CA VAL A 6 22.24 -2.74 2.91
C VAL A 6 21.55 -1.88 3.96
N GLN A 7 22.32 -1.09 4.71
CA GLN A 7 21.77 -0.19 5.74
C GLN A 7 20.81 0.83 5.15
N ARG A 8 21.18 1.44 4.02
CA ARG A 8 20.34 2.41 3.30
C ARG A 8 19.04 1.77 2.82
N GLN A 9 19.11 0.61 2.18
CA GLN A 9 17.93 -0.07 1.64
C GLN A 9 16.98 -0.53 2.74
N ILE A 10 17.49 -1.01 3.87
CA ILE A 10 16.67 -1.30 5.05
C ILE A 10 16.02 -0.02 5.59
N GLY A 11 16.78 1.08 5.73
CA GLY A 11 16.22 2.36 6.18
C GLY A 11 15.13 2.90 5.25
N GLN A 12 15.30 2.76 3.93
CA GLN A 12 14.29 3.13 2.94
C GLN A 12 13.04 2.25 3.05
N ALA A 13 13.21 0.94 3.16
CA ALA A 13 12.12 -0.01 3.32
C ALA A 13 11.29 0.27 4.60
N GLU A 14 11.96 0.57 5.72
CA GLU A 14 11.29 0.96 6.97
C GLU A 14 10.50 2.26 6.83
N ALA A 15 11.05 3.27 6.14
CA ALA A 15 10.36 4.53 5.91
C ALA A 15 9.11 4.36 5.03
N ILE A 16 9.23 3.58 3.93
CA ILE A 16 8.12 3.26 3.04
C ILE A 16 7.01 2.53 3.81
N TRP A 17 7.38 1.46 4.53
CA TRP A 17 6.43 0.68 5.31
C TRP A 17 5.73 1.52 6.38
N GLY A 18 6.48 2.31 7.14
CA GLY A 18 5.95 3.18 8.19
C GLY A 18 4.98 4.22 7.63
N ALA A 19 5.34 4.90 6.53
CA ALA A 19 4.49 5.89 5.89
C ALA A 19 3.20 5.28 5.34
N ALA A 20 3.29 4.16 4.62
CA ALA A 20 2.14 3.47 4.06
C ALA A 20 1.19 2.97 5.16
N ARG A 21 1.75 2.42 6.24
CA ARG A 21 0.98 1.95 7.40
C ARG A 21 0.26 3.10 8.12
N ALA A 22 0.96 4.20 8.37
CA ALA A 22 0.36 5.38 9.00
C ALA A 22 -0.79 5.94 8.15
N TYR A 23 -0.56 6.12 6.85
CA TYR A 23 -1.56 6.64 5.93
C TYR A 23 -2.82 5.75 5.85
N LEU A 24 -2.64 4.43 5.83
CA LEU A 24 -3.76 3.48 5.86
C LEU A 24 -4.56 3.58 7.17
N HIS A 25 -3.89 3.58 8.31
CA HIS A 25 -4.55 3.63 9.61
C HIS A 25 -5.29 4.95 9.84
N GLU A 26 -4.72 6.08 9.39
CA GLU A 26 -5.36 7.38 9.49
C GLU A 26 -6.68 7.41 8.71
N ASN A 27 -6.66 7.01 7.43
CA ASN A 27 -7.86 7.01 6.59
C ASN A 27 -8.90 5.99 7.06
N HIS A 28 -8.46 4.81 7.53
CA HIS A 28 -9.36 3.84 8.14
C HIS A 28 -10.04 4.39 9.41
N SER A 29 -9.29 5.09 10.27
CA SER A 29 -9.84 5.69 11.50
C SER A 29 -10.84 6.79 11.17
N ARG A 30 -10.54 7.65 10.19
CA ARG A 30 -11.47 8.68 9.70
C ARG A 30 -12.78 8.09 9.17
N LEU A 31 -12.68 7.06 8.32
CA LEU A 31 -13.85 6.34 7.81
C LEU A 31 -14.68 5.72 8.95
N TRP A 32 -14.01 5.10 9.92
CA TRP A 32 -14.65 4.49 11.07
C TRP A 32 -15.40 5.52 11.92
N GLU A 33 -14.79 6.67 12.20
CA GLU A 33 -15.44 7.78 12.89
C GLU A 33 -16.67 8.28 12.16
N SER A 34 -16.61 8.43 10.83
CA SER A 34 -17.76 8.83 10.02
C SER A 34 -18.87 7.77 10.00
N ALA A 35 -18.53 6.49 9.97
CA ALA A 35 -19.50 5.40 10.03
C ALA A 35 -20.29 5.36 11.35
N ASN A 36 -19.72 5.89 12.44
CA ASN A 36 -20.38 5.94 13.75
C ASN A 36 -21.36 7.12 13.93
N LYS A 37 -21.55 7.98 12.93
CA LYS A 37 -22.30 9.25 13.07
C LYS A 37 -23.80 9.19 12.74
N ASP A 38 -24.40 8.02 12.49
CA ASP A 38 -25.80 7.89 12.01
C ASP A 38 -26.12 8.82 10.81
N GLN A 39 -25.13 9.08 9.97
CA GLN A 39 -25.21 9.91 8.77
C GLN A 39 -24.56 9.19 7.59
N PRO A 40 -24.89 9.56 6.34
CA PRO A 40 -24.19 9.05 5.17
C PRO A 40 -22.68 9.33 5.27
N ILE A 41 -21.86 8.32 4.94
CA ILE A 41 -20.40 8.47 4.93
C ILE A 41 -20.00 9.47 3.83
N PRO A 42 -19.21 10.51 4.15
CA PRO A 42 -18.72 11.46 3.16
C PRO A 42 -17.95 10.77 2.02
N THR A 43 -18.14 11.25 0.78
CA THR A 43 -17.38 10.79 -0.40
C THR A 43 -15.87 10.89 -0.17
N ALA A 44 -15.42 11.94 0.50
CA ALA A 44 -14.01 12.14 0.85
C ALA A 44 -13.41 10.97 1.64
N ASP A 45 -14.16 10.44 2.62
CA ASP A 45 -13.66 9.36 3.49
C ASP A 45 -13.61 8.02 2.74
N ARG A 46 -14.59 7.78 1.86
CA ARG A 46 -14.61 6.60 0.98
C ARG A 46 -13.44 6.62 -0.01
N ILE A 47 -13.14 7.79 -0.59
CA ILE A 47 -12.01 7.96 -1.50
C ILE A 47 -10.69 7.84 -0.74
N GLY A 48 -10.60 8.43 0.46
CA GLY A 48 -9.43 8.35 1.32
C GLY A 48 -9.05 6.91 1.65
N VAL A 49 -10.00 6.09 2.12
CA VAL A 49 -9.72 4.68 2.44
C VAL A 49 -9.35 3.87 1.20
N ARG A 50 -9.96 4.16 0.05
CA ARG A 50 -9.68 3.46 -1.21
C ARG A 50 -8.27 3.75 -1.71
N LEU A 51 -7.90 5.03 -1.74
CA LEU A 51 -6.57 5.48 -2.11
C LEU A 51 -5.53 4.89 -1.14
N ALA A 52 -5.76 4.99 0.17
CA ALA A 52 -4.83 4.49 1.17
C ALA A 52 -4.63 2.98 1.11
N SER A 53 -5.69 2.21 0.84
CA SER A 53 -5.61 0.75 0.66
C SER A 53 -4.77 0.38 -0.57
N THR A 54 -5.04 1.02 -1.71
CA THR A 54 -4.27 0.81 -2.95
C THR A 54 -2.81 1.17 -2.75
N HIS A 55 -2.55 2.32 -2.13
CA HIS A 55 -1.20 2.79 -1.85
C HIS A 55 -0.46 1.83 -0.92
N ALA A 56 -1.09 1.38 0.17
CA ALA A 56 -0.48 0.41 1.08
C ALA A 56 -0.12 -0.91 0.40
N ILE A 57 -0.95 -1.44 -0.50
CA ILE A 57 -0.63 -2.64 -1.28
C ILE A 57 0.60 -2.42 -2.16
N ARG A 58 0.66 -1.29 -2.87
CA ARG A 58 1.78 -0.98 -3.79
C ARG A 58 3.08 -0.75 -3.02
N GLN A 59 3.05 -0.02 -1.92
CA GLN A 59 4.21 0.21 -1.06
C GLN A 59 4.68 -1.06 -0.36
N ALA A 60 3.76 -1.94 0.05
CA ALA A 60 4.12 -3.25 0.60
C ALA A 60 4.84 -4.13 -0.43
N ALA A 61 4.44 -4.09 -1.71
CA ALA A 61 5.14 -4.81 -2.77
C ALA A 61 6.57 -4.29 -2.94
N GLU A 62 6.76 -2.96 -2.96
CA GLU A 62 8.08 -2.32 -3.05
C GLU A 62 9.00 -2.70 -1.88
N VAL A 63 8.48 -2.71 -0.65
CA VAL A 63 9.24 -3.14 0.54
C VAL A 63 9.69 -4.60 0.41
N VAL A 64 8.82 -5.47 -0.10
CA VAL A 64 9.15 -6.89 -0.32
C VAL A 64 10.17 -7.05 -1.45
N ASP A 65 10.11 -6.23 -2.49
CA ASP A 65 11.09 -6.22 -3.58
C ASP A 65 12.48 -5.81 -3.09
N ILE A 66 12.56 -4.79 -2.24
CA ILE A 66 13.81 -4.39 -1.60
C ILE A 66 14.39 -5.57 -0.81
N ALA A 67 13.58 -6.24 0.01
CA ALA A 67 14.02 -7.39 0.80
C ALA A 67 14.45 -8.58 -0.08
N TYR A 68 13.69 -8.88 -1.13
CA TYR A 68 14.00 -9.96 -2.07
C TYR A 68 15.34 -9.73 -2.77
N ASN A 69 15.59 -8.51 -3.25
CA ASN A 69 16.82 -8.13 -3.93
C ASN A 69 18.03 -8.13 -2.99
N LEU A 70 17.86 -7.69 -1.73
CA LEU A 70 18.92 -7.69 -0.71
C LEU A 70 19.43 -9.09 -0.36
N ILE A 71 18.54 -10.09 -0.37
CA ILE A 71 18.90 -11.48 -0.04
C ILE A 71 19.70 -12.15 -1.18
N GLY A 72 19.50 -11.69 -2.42
CA GLY A 72 20.22 -12.19 -3.58
C GLY A 72 19.81 -13.61 -3.98
N SER A 73 20.75 -14.40 -4.49
CA SER A 73 20.44 -15.69 -5.13
C SER A 73 19.74 -16.70 -4.22
N THR A 74 19.92 -16.64 -2.90
CA THR A 74 19.24 -17.55 -1.96
C THR A 74 17.74 -17.26 -1.81
N ALA A 75 17.26 -16.12 -2.28
CA ALA A 75 15.85 -15.74 -2.26
C ALA A 75 14.98 -16.62 -3.17
N ILE A 76 15.57 -17.30 -4.16
CA ILE A 76 14.82 -18.13 -5.12
C ILE A 76 14.33 -19.45 -4.52
N PHE A 77 14.99 -19.93 -3.46
CA PHE A 77 14.68 -21.22 -2.86
C PHE A 77 13.39 -21.17 -2.06
N GLY A 78 12.56 -22.22 -2.15
CA GLY A 78 11.30 -22.31 -1.41
C GLY A 78 11.46 -22.35 0.12
N SER A 79 12.66 -22.70 0.62
CA SER A 79 13.02 -22.59 2.03
C SER A 79 13.21 -21.14 2.50
N SER A 80 13.38 -20.19 1.58
CA SER A 80 13.55 -18.79 1.90
C SER A 80 12.20 -18.13 2.24
N PRO A 81 12.05 -17.55 3.44
CA PRO A 81 10.78 -16.95 3.86
C PRO A 81 10.38 -15.72 3.04
N VAL A 82 11.32 -15.06 2.34
CA VAL A 82 11.02 -13.92 1.45
C VAL A 82 10.36 -14.39 0.15
N GLN A 83 10.68 -15.60 -0.32
CA GLN A 83 10.18 -16.13 -1.59
C GLN A 83 8.65 -16.22 -1.60
N ARG A 84 8.09 -16.72 -0.50
CA ARG A 84 6.63 -16.81 -0.33
C ARG A 84 5.99 -15.44 -0.27
N ARG A 85 6.56 -14.52 0.53
CA ARG A 85 6.05 -13.14 0.69
C ARG A 85 6.06 -12.37 -0.62
N PHE A 86 7.12 -12.54 -1.42
CA PHE A 86 7.24 -11.96 -2.76
C PHE A 86 6.09 -12.41 -3.66
N ARG A 87 5.82 -13.72 -3.75
CA ARG A 87 4.69 -14.21 -4.56
C ARG A 87 3.34 -13.70 -4.04
N ASP A 88 3.12 -13.82 -2.73
CA ASP A 88 1.84 -13.49 -2.12
C ASP A 88 1.49 -12.01 -2.32
N ILE A 89 2.43 -11.08 -2.12
CA ILE A 89 2.16 -9.65 -2.30
C ILE A 89 1.90 -9.31 -3.77
N HIS A 90 2.62 -9.93 -4.70
CA HIS A 90 2.39 -9.70 -6.13
C HIS A 90 1.02 -10.20 -6.57
N VAL A 91 0.53 -11.32 -6.01
CA VAL A 91 -0.86 -11.74 -6.21
C VAL A 91 -1.84 -10.71 -5.67
N ILE A 92 -1.61 -10.17 -4.47
CA ILE A 92 -2.47 -9.13 -3.88
C ILE A 92 -2.51 -7.87 -4.74
N THR A 93 -1.40 -7.49 -5.40
CA THR A 93 -1.40 -6.32 -6.31
C THR A 93 -2.35 -6.46 -7.51
N GLN A 94 -2.74 -7.69 -7.86
CA GLN A 94 -3.68 -7.96 -8.95
C GLN A 94 -5.15 -7.94 -8.50
N GLN A 95 -5.41 -8.04 -7.20
CA GLN A 95 -6.76 -7.95 -6.67
C GLN A 95 -7.33 -6.56 -6.93
N VAL A 96 -8.67 -6.44 -7.00
CA VAL A 96 -9.34 -5.18 -7.38
C VAL A 96 -8.89 -3.97 -6.57
N GLN A 97 -8.61 -4.12 -5.27
CA GLN A 97 -8.09 -3.08 -4.38
C GLN A 97 -6.67 -2.63 -4.73
N GLY A 98 -5.88 -3.47 -5.39
CA GLY A 98 -4.54 -3.11 -5.86
C GLY A 98 -4.54 -2.31 -7.16
N GLN A 99 -5.68 -2.18 -7.87
CA GLN A 99 -5.72 -1.62 -9.22
C GLN A 99 -5.36 -0.13 -9.25
N MET A 100 -4.50 0.25 -10.20
CA MET A 100 -3.93 1.61 -10.27
C MET A 100 -4.97 2.69 -10.56
N TYR A 101 -6.11 2.36 -11.19
CA TYR A 101 -7.14 3.34 -11.51
C TYR A 101 -7.74 4.02 -10.27
N HIS A 102 -7.57 3.46 -9.08
CA HIS A 102 -7.96 4.14 -7.84
C HIS A 102 -7.18 5.43 -7.59
N TYR A 103 -5.94 5.54 -8.08
CA TYR A 103 -5.21 6.81 -8.08
C TYR A 103 -5.88 7.83 -9.00
N ASP A 104 -6.39 7.40 -10.15
CA ASP A 104 -7.10 8.27 -11.09
C ASP A 104 -8.41 8.78 -10.47
N THR A 105 -9.20 7.88 -9.88
CA THR A 105 -10.45 8.24 -9.17
C THR A 105 -10.19 9.21 -8.02
N ALA A 106 -9.13 8.98 -7.22
CA ALA A 106 -8.77 9.90 -6.15
C ALA A 106 -8.23 11.24 -6.67
N GLY A 107 -7.45 11.21 -7.76
CA GLY A 107 -6.94 12.41 -8.42
C GLY A 107 -8.06 13.29 -8.96
N GLN A 108 -9.06 12.69 -9.63
CA GLN A 108 -10.28 13.38 -10.08
C GLN A 108 -10.97 14.10 -8.92
N PHE A 109 -11.16 13.41 -7.78
CA PHE A 109 -11.76 14.01 -6.59
C PHE A 109 -10.96 15.20 -6.05
N PHE A 110 -9.63 15.07 -5.90
CA PHE A 110 -8.79 16.16 -5.42
C PHE A 110 -8.71 17.34 -6.39
N LEU A 111 -8.99 17.13 -7.67
CA LEU A 111 -9.14 18.18 -8.68
C LEU A 111 -10.55 18.78 -8.74
N GLY A 112 -11.48 18.35 -7.89
CA GLY A 112 -12.87 18.84 -7.88
C GLY A 112 -13.73 18.28 -9.01
N MET A 113 -13.31 17.18 -9.64
CA MET A 113 -14.08 16.47 -10.65
C MET A 113 -14.96 15.40 -10.01
N GLU A 114 -16.07 15.07 -10.68
CA GLU A 114 -16.88 13.89 -10.33
C GLU A 114 -16.07 12.60 -10.59
N PRO A 115 -15.78 11.79 -9.56
CA PRO A 115 -14.92 10.62 -9.71
C PRO A 115 -15.61 9.53 -10.53
N GLN A 116 -14.88 8.97 -11.49
CA GLN A 116 -15.35 7.90 -12.37
C GLN A 116 -14.74 6.58 -11.90
N GLY A 117 -15.58 5.57 -11.68
CA GLY A 117 -15.18 4.24 -11.20
C GLY A 117 -15.89 3.82 -9.92
N SER A 118 -15.68 2.57 -9.48
CA SER A 118 -16.30 2.07 -8.25
C SER A 118 -15.59 2.66 -7.03
N ILE A 119 -16.28 3.56 -6.32
CA ILE A 119 -15.85 4.10 -5.02
C ILE A 119 -16.22 3.13 -3.91
#